data_AF-A0A3P6DNE6-F1
#
_entry.id   AF-A0A3P6DNE6-F1
#
_cell.length_a   1.000
_cell.length_b   1.000
_cell.length_c   1.000
_cell.angle_alpha   90.00
_cell.angle_beta   90.00
_cell.angle_gamma   90.00
#
_symmetry.space_group_name_H-M   'P 1'
#
loop_
_entity.id
_entity.type
_entity.pdbx_description
1 polymer ?
#
loop_
_entity_poly.entity_id
_entity_poly.type
_entity_poly.pdbx_seq_one_letter_code
_entity_poly.pdbx_strand_id
1 'polypeptide(L)'
;MIVLKWLFLTISPCDAAEPWQLGSQDAATPIMQGIIDLHHDIFFFLILILVFVLWILVRALWHFHYKKKCNPAKDCSWNYYRDSSDHLS
;
A
#
# COMPACT_ATOMS: atom_id res chain seq x y z
N MET A 1 -44.34 26.09 -31.23
CA MET A 1 -43.68 24.76 -31.29
C MET A 1 -42.24 24.79 -31.84
N ILE A 2 -41.69 25.94 -32.22
CA ILE A 2 -40.28 26.07 -32.63
C ILE A 2 -39.34 26.29 -31.43
N VAL A 3 -39.71 27.15 -30.47
CA VAL A 3 -38.83 27.52 -29.33
C VAL A 3 -38.52 26.34 -28.39
N LEU A 4 -39.50 25.46 -28.13
CA LEU A 4 -39.32 24.30 -27.25
C LEU A 4 -38.35 23.26 -27.84
N LYS A 5 -38.27 23.15 -29.17
CA LYS A 5 -37.39 22.20 -29.87
C LYS A 5 -35.93 22.64 -29.88
N TRP A 6 -35.65 23.94 -29.76
CA TRP A 6 -34.30 24.48 -29.58
C TRP A 6 -33.78 24.30 -28.15
N LEU A 7 -34.67 24.21 -27.14
CA LEU A 7 -34.28 24.03 -25.74
C LEU A 7 -33.78 22.60 -25.42
N PHE A 8 -34.19 21.61 -26.21
CA PHE A 8 -33.82 20.20 -26.02
C PHE A 8 -32.51 19.77 -26.72
N LEU A 9 -31.85 20.66 -27.47
CA LEU A 9 -30.65 20.35 -28.26
C LEU A 9 -29.32 20.61 -27.54
N THR A 10 -29.33 20.90 -26.24
CA THR A 10 -28.12 21.16 -25.44
C THR A 10 -27.97 20.20 -24.27
N ILE A 11 -28.24 18.91 -24.49
CA ILE A 11 -27.73 17.85 -23.61
C ILE A 11 -26.58 17.19 -24.38
N SER A 12 -25.36 17.66 -24.14
CA SER A 12 -24.16 16.90 -24.47
C SER A 12 -23.98 15.87 -23.37
N PRO A 13 -24.11 14.56 -23.61
CA PRO A 13 -23.71 13.58 -22.61
C PRO A 13 -22.19 13.72 -22.41
N CYS A 14 -21.78 14.30 -21.29
CA CYS A 14 -20.39 14.23 -20.85
C CYS A 14 -20.10 12.80 -20.38
N ASP A 15 -18.82 12.40 -20.37
CA ASP A 15 -18.40 11.13 -19.79
C ASP A 15 -18.87 11.03 -18.32
N ALA A 16 -19.28 9.83 -17.91
CA ALA A 16 -19.90 9.58 -16.61
C ALA A 16 -19.20 8.42 -15.91
N ALA A 17 -19.20 8.44 -14.57
CA ALA A 17 -18.57 7.37 -13.80
C ALA A 17 -19.35 6.05 -13.93
N GLU A 18 -18.67 5.00 -14.38
CA GLU A 18 -19.22 3.65 -14.42
C GLU A 18 -19.16 2.98 -13.03
N PRO A 19 -20.11 2.12 -12.67
CA PRO A 19 -20.11 1.45 -11.38
C PRO A 19 -18.85 0.59 -11.21
N TRP A 20 -18.14 0.82 -10.10
CA TRP A 20 -16.86 0.15 -9.74
C TRP A 20 -15.65 0.53 -10.61
N GLN A 21 -15.69 1.65 -11.33
CA GLN A 21 -14.54 2.11 -12.10
C GLN A 21 -13.37 2.53 -11.20
N LEU A 22 -12.19 1.97 -11.46
CA LEU A 22 -10.93 2.36 -10.85
C LEU A 22 -10.05 3.02 -11.92
N GLY A 23 -9.60 4.25 -11.66
CA GLY A 23 -8.77 5.03 -12.58
C GLY A 23 -9.48 6.25 -13.15
N SER A 24 -8.89 6.84 -14.18
CA SER A 24 -9.44 8.01 -14.88
C SER A 24 -10.52 7.61 -15.90
N GLN A 25 -11.39 8.57 -16.22
CA GLN A 25 -12.37 8.50 -17.32
C GLN A 25 -11.69 8.62 -18.70
N ASP A 26 -12.44 8.43 -19.79
CA ASP A 26 -11.87 8.51 -21.14
C ASP A 26 -11.48 9.95 -21.51
N ALA A 27 -10.35 10.10 -22.18
CA ALA A 27 -9.76 11.40 -22.46
C ALA A 27 -10.53 12.13 -23.57
N ALA A 28 -11.46 13.01 -23.18
CA ALA A 28 -12.19 13.86 -24.12
C ALA A 28 -11.34 15.02 -24.71
N THR A 29 -10.11 15.24 -24.21
CA THR A 29 -9.21 16.31 -24.65
C THR A 29 -7.74 15.86 -24.67
N PRO A 30 -6.88 16.45 -25.54
CA PRO A 30 -5.47 16.09 -25.63
C PRO A 30 -4.69 16.39 -24.33
N ILE A 31 -5.16 17.34 -23.52
CA ILE A 31 -4.55 17.68 -22.23
C ILE A 31 -4.80 16.56 -21.21
N MET A 32 -6.02 16.02 -21.18
CA MET A 32 -6.39 14.92 -20.28
C MET A 32 -5.62 13.63 -20.60
N GLN A 33 -5.38 13.36 -21.88
CA GLN A 33 -4.54 12.23 -22.29
C GLN A 33 -3.11 12.37 -21.75
N GLY A 34 -2.52 13.56 -21.85
CA GLY A 34 -1.18 13.82 -21.28
C GLY A 34 -1.11 13.67 -19.75
N ILE A 35 -2.18 13.97 -19.02
CA ILE A 35 -2.25 13.77 -17.56
C ILE A 35 -2.33 12.27 -17.22
N ILE A 36 -3.07 11.47 -18.00
CA ILE A 36 -3.20 10.02 -17.78
C ILE A 36 -1.88 9.31 -18.08
N ASP A 37 -1.17 9.71 -19.13
CA ASP A 37 0.16 9.20 -19.46
C ASP A 37 1.15 9.51 -18.31
N LEU A 38 1.15 10.76 -17.81
CA LEU A 38 1.95 11.15 -16.66
C LEU A 38 1.60 10.38 -15.38
N HIS A 39 0.30 10.15 -15.13
CA HIS A 39 -0.17 9.40 -13.95
C HIS A 39 0.39 7.97 -13.95
N HIS A 40 0.38 7.29 -15.10
CA HIS A 40 0.92 5.93 -15.21
C HIS A 40 2.44 5.90 -14.96
N ASP A 41 3.19 6.85 -15.50
CA ASP A 41 4.64 6.95 -15.29
C ASP A 41 5.00 7.16 -13.81
N ILE A 42 4.32 8.09 -13.13
CA ILE A 42 4.56 8.36 -11.70
C ILE A 42 4.14 7.17 -10.83
N PHE A 43 3.00 6.53 -11.14
CA PHE A 43 2.49 5.41 -10.37
C PHE A 43 3.43 4.20 -10.41
N PHE A 44 4.11 3.98 -11.54
CA PHE A 44 5.16 2.95 -11.64
C PHE A 44 6.30 3.20 -10.64
N PHE A 45 6.81 4.43 -10.56
CA PHE A 45 7.87 4.77 -9.60
C PHE A 45 7.41 4.63 -8.14
N LEU A 46 6.15 5.00 -7.84
CA LEU A 46 5.58 4.84 -6.51
C LEU A 46 5.48 3.38 -6.08
N ILE A 47 5.04 2.48 -6.97
CA ILE A 47 5.01 1.04 -6.68
C ILE A 47 6.42 0.50 -6.43
N LEU A 48 7.41 0.91 -7.24
CA LEU A 48 8.78 0.46 -7.11
C LEU A 48 9.36 0.79 -5.73
N ILE A 49 9.25 2.05 -5.29
CA ILE A 49 9.74 2.45 -3.97
C ILE A 49 8.94 1.78 -2.84
N LEU A 50 7.64 1.55 -3.03
CA LEU A 50 6.79 0.92 -2.02
C LEU A 50 7.21 -0.55 -1.81
N VAL A 51 7.43 -1.30 -2.89
CA VAL A 51 7.95 -2.67 -2.81
C VAL A 51 9.32 -2.70 -2.15
N PHE A 52 10.19 -1.74 -2.47
CA PHE A 52 11.52 -1.64 -1.86
C PHE A 52 11.44 -1.39 -0.34
N VAL A 53 10.60 -0.44 0.09
CA VAL A 53 10.42 -0.13 1.52
C VAL A 53 9.76 -1.32 2.25
N LEU A 54 8.74 -1.95 1.66
CA LEU A 54 8.11 -3.14 2.24
C LEU A 54 9.10 -4.30 2.38
N TRP A 55 9.99 -4.50 1.41
CA TRP A 55 11.04 -5.51 1.49
C TRP A 55 11.97 -5.30 2.69
N ILE A 56 12.46 -4.07 2.87
CA ILE A 56 13.33 -3.72 4.00
C ILE A 56 12.58 -3.88 5.33
N LEU A 57 11.31 -3.47 5.38
CA LEU A 57 10.46 -3.59 6.57
C LEU A 57 10.27 -5.06 6.97
N VAL A 58 9.93 -5.93 6.02
CA VAL A 58 9.77 -7.37 6.26
C VAL A 58 11.09 -8.00 6.73
N ARG A 59 12.22 -7.63 6.11
CA ARG A 59 13.55 -8.09 6.53
C ARG A 59 13.89 -7.67 7.96
N ALA A 60 13.57 -6.43 8.34
CA ALA A 60 13.77 -5.93 9.69
C ALA A 60 12.91 -6.70 10.69
N LEU A 61 11.61 -6.84 10.41
CA LEU A 61 10.68 -7.59 11.28
C LEU A 61 11.12 -9.05 11.45
N TRP A 62 11.53 -9.72 10.36
CA TRP A 62 12.03 -11.10 10.43
C TRP A 62 13.29 -11.20 11.29
N HIS A 63 14.27 -10.30 11.11
CA HIS A 63 15.52 -10.30 11.87
C HIS A 63 15.28 -10.11 13.37
N PHE A 64 14.43 -9.15 13.74
CA PHE A 64 14.13 -8.88 15.15
C PHE A 64 13.19 -9.93 15.77
N HIS A 65 12.28 -10.52 15.00
CA HIS A 65 11.46 -11.63 15.49
C HIS A 65 12.32 -12.86 15.80
N TYR A 66 13.34 -13.13 14.98
CA TYR A 66 14.26 -14.25 15.20
C TYR A 66 15.20 -14.01 16.40
N LYS A 67 15.69 -12.78 16.60
CA LYS A 67 16.57 -12.43 17.73
C LYS A 67 15.90 -12.40 19.11
N LYS A 68 14.56 -12.56 19.20
CA LYS A 68 13.85 -12.67 20.48
C LYS A 68 13.86 -14.08 21.09
N LYS A 69 14.39 -15.10 20.39
CA LYS A 69 14.58 -16.44 20.97
C LYS A 69 15.99 -16.56 21.57
N CYS A 70 16.01 -16.74 22.88
CA CYS A 70 17.17 -16.87 23.77
C CYS A 70 17.89 -15.55 24.09
N ASN A 71 17.53 -14.98 25.24
CA ASN A 71 18.43 -14.08 25.97
C ASN A 71 19.40 -14.99 26.74
N PRO A 72 20.65 -15.22 26.28
CA PRO A 72 21.57 -16.16 26.95
C PRO A 72 21.87 -15.74 28.40
N ALA A 73 21.73 -14.45 28.72
CA ALA A 73 21.92 -13.92 30.06
C ALA A 73 20.91 -14.46 31.09
N LYS A 74 19.65 -14.67 30.71
CA LYS A 74 18.64 -15.21 31.65
C LYS A 74 18.78 -16.72 31.81
N ASP A 75 19.06 -17.45 30.72
CA ASP A 75 19.25 -18.90 30.74
C ASP A 75 20.41 -19.31 31.67
N CYS A 76 21.58 -18.66 31.52
CA CYS A 76 22.74 -18.95 32.35
C CYS A 76 22.53 -18.58 33.83
N SER A 77 21.79 -17.50 34.13
CA SER A 77 21.49 -17.08 35.51
C SER A 77 20.46 -17.97 36.20
N TRP A 78 19.40 -18.39 35.50
CA TRP A 78 18.37 -19.28 36.08
C TRP A 78 18.89 -20.71 36.29
N ASN A 79 19.82 -21.19 35.45
CA ASN A 79 20.42 -22.51 35.66
C ASN A 79 21.36 -22.53 36.88
N TYR A 80 22.07 -21.44 37.20
CA TYR A 80 22.87 -21.38 38.42
C TYR A 80 21.99 -21.45 39.69
N TYR A 81 20.90 -20.67 39.74
CA TYR A 81 20.02 -20.71 40.92
C TYR A 81 19.26 -22.05 41.05
N ARG A 82 18.95 -22.71 39.93
CA ARG A 82 18.34 -24.04 39.91
C ARG A 82 19.28 -25.10 40.51
N ASP A 83 20.51 -25.16 40.05
CA ASP A 83 21.54 -26.10 40.52
C ASP A 83 21.81 -25.96 42.04
N SER A 84 21.82 -24.72 42.56
CA SER A 84 22.03 -24.48 43.99
C SER A 84 20.84 -24.91 44.88
N SER A 85 19.64 -25.05 44.32
CA SER A 85 18.44 -25.42 45.07
C SER A 85 18.32 -26.94 45.23
N ASP A 86 18.86 -27.71 44.28
CA ASP A 86 18.84 -29.19 44.30
C ASP A 86 19.81 -29.78 45.34
N HIS A 87 20.80 -28.99 45.79
CA HIS A 87 21.71 -29.37 46.87
C HIS A 87 21.17 -29.07 48.28
N LEU A 88 20.04 -28.35 48.38
CA LEU A 88 19.42 -27.95 49.65
C LEU A 88 18.17 -28.79 50.01
N SER A 89 17.80 -29.76 49.17
CA SER A 89 16.70 -30.73 49.38
C SER A 89 17.21 -32.12 49.67
#